data_AF-C4K5V0-F1
#
_entry.id   AF-C4K5V0-F1
#
_cell.length_a   1.000
_cell.length_b   1.000
_cell.length_c   1.000
_cell.angle_alpha   90.00
_cell.angle_beta   90.00
_cell.angle_gamma   90.00
#
_symmetry.space_group_name_H-M   'P 1'
#
loop_
_entity.id
_entity.type
_entity.pdbx_description
1 polymer ?
#
loop_
_entity_poly.entity_id
_entity_poly.type
_entity_poly.pdbx_seq_one_letter_code
_entity_poly.pdbx_strand_id
1 'polypeptide(L)'
;MLCPYCDTLLQIPPLTYGKKAVCPRCKKTLTSYWEEPRKQPLLYALCSLWMLFLAQLFSLLIMNVAGIEKNIDLIQIPTVMLEDQYASMAILFIVLVQFLPAFCMTGIILLFMPIPIPVGLKIFLAKSILKLKTWCMAEIFLAGVLVSFVKLMTYSDIHIGCSFTAYCFFAFSQVRAFQCIDRRILWQYIGVTPPLKKSFILGQTGLSQGLYSCPTCTAIVILHEKKCSRCHTYAHARRPYSLQWTMALLFSSFLLYIPANFMPMMITETFGDKIPATLLSGIILLWSEGSYPIAIIVFIASILVPLLKMLGTTWLCWGIRKGNIDAIRMHFIYGVIEFIGRWSMIDIFVILLLSTLVRINQFASIYPDIGALLFALMVILSMLAASSFDPRLIWDSASKSSKGKVK
;
A
#
# COMPACT_ATOMS: atom_id res chain seq x y z
N MET A 1 5.55 -20.19 17.54
CA MET A 1 5.59 -19.27 16.36
C MET A 1 6.67 -18.23 16.61
N LEU A 2 7.39 -17.81 15.58
CA LEU A 2 8.31 -16.69 15.65
C LEU A 2 7.60 -15.40 15.23
N CYS A 3 7.78 -14.33 15.99
CA CYS A 3 7.24 -13.02 15.62
C CYS A 3 7.93 -12.50 14.34
N PRO A 4 7.18 -12.14 13.28
CA PRO A 4 7.77 -11.62 12.04
C PRO A 4 8.55 -10.30 12.20
N TYR A 5 8.28 -9.54 13.27
CA TYR A 5 8.84 -8.20 13.48
C TYR A 5 10.01 -8.16 14.46
N CYS A 6 9.99 -8.97 15.53
CA CYS A 6 11.04 -8.97 16.58
C CYS A 6 11.69 -10.34 16.78
N ASP A 7 11.37 -11.32 15.95
CA ASP A 7 11.97 -12.67 15.92
C ASP A 7 11.85 -13.47 17.22
N THR A 8 10.98 -13.06 18.15
CA THR A 8 10.82 -13.73 19.45
C THR A 8 9.96 -14.97 19.33
N LEU A 9 10.39 -16.08 19.93
CA LEU A 9 9.67 -17.36 19.93
C LEU A 9 8.57 -17.33 21.00
N LEU A 10 7.34 -17.54 20.54
CA LEU A 10 6.14 -17.45 21.38
C LEU A 10 5.23 -18.65 21.14
N GLN A 11 4.67 -19.17 22.22
CA GLN A 11 3.55 -20.10 22.17
C GLN A 11 2.26 -19.28 22.10
N ILE A 12 1.40 -19.59 21.14
CA ILE A 12 0.12 -18.91 20.99
C ILE A 12 -0.94 -19.80 21.65
N PRO A 13 -1.66 -19.31 22.67
CA PRO A 13 -2.75 -20.05 23.27
C PRO A 13 -3.87 -20.27 22.23
N PRO A 14 -4.72 -21.29 22.41
CA PRO A 14 -5.91 -21.44 21.57
C PRO A 14 -6.74 -20.16 21.66
N LEU A 15 -7.03 -19.56 20.50
CA LEU A 15 -7.80 -18.32 20.42
C LEU A 15 -9.28 -18.65 20.25
N THR A 16 -10.13 -17.99 21.04
CA THR A 16 -11.57 -17.97 20.81
C THR A 16 -11.91 -16.98 19.69
N TYR A 17 -13.09 -17.12 19.08
CA TYR A 17 -13.60 -16.19 18.08
C TYR A 17 -13.54 -14.72 18.56
N GLY A 18 -13.17 -13.84 17.64
CA GLY A 18 -13.05 -12.39 17.89
C GLY A 18 -11.79 -11.95 18.63
N LYS A 19 -10.95 -12.87 19.11
CA LYS A 19 -9.70 -12.53 19.83
C LYS A 19 -8.48 -12.47 18.91
N LYS A 20 -7.52 -11.62 19.29
CA LYS A 20 -6.23 -11.44 18.62
C LYS A 20 -5.07 -11.73 19.56
N ALA A 21 -4.03 -12.37 19.05
CA ALA A 21 -2.76 -12.55 19.77
C ALA A 21 -1.81 -11.40 19.45
N VAL A 22 -1.25 -10.77 20.48
CA VAL A 22 -0.28 -9.67 20.36
C VAL A 22 1.07 -10.10 20.91
N CYS A 23 2.15 -9.70 20.25
CA CYS A 23 3.50 -9.96 20.73
C CYS A 23 3.80 -9.10 21.97
N PRO A 24 4.24 -9.66 23.11
CA PRO A 24 4.57 -8.89 24.31
C PRO A 24 5.78 -7.96 24.12
N ARG A 25 6.70 -8.30 23.20
CA ARG A 25 7.93 -7.53 22.95
C ARG A 25 7.72 -6.33 22.04
N CYS A 26 7.14 -6.54 20.85
CA CYS A 26 6.96 -5.47 19.85
C CYS A 26 5.54 -4.90 19.77
N LYS A 27 4.58 -5.44 20.54
CA LYS A 27 3.16 -5.04 20.56
C LYS A 27 2.43 -5.16 19.21
N LYS A 28 3.03 -5.78 18.19
CA LYS A 28 2.33 -6.10 16.92
C LYS A 28 1.44 -7.32 17.05
N THR A 29 0.28 -7.28 16.38
CA THR A 29 -0.63 -8.41 16.22
C THR A 29 0.07 -9.53 15.46
N LEU A 30 0.07 -10.74 16.04
CA LEU A 30 0.68 -11.94 15.46
C LEU A 30 -0.34 -12.72 14.62
N THR A 31 -1.53 -12.93 15.16
CA THR A 31 -2.64 -13.58 14.47
C THR A 31 -3.97 -13.09 15.05
N SER A 32 -4.99 -13.03 14.22
CA SER A 32 -6.37 -12.68 14.59
C SER A 32 -7.31 -13.79 14.17
N TYR A 33 -8.13 -14.29 15.10
CA TYR A 33 -9.08 -15.36 14.81
C TYR A 33 -10.49 -14.78 14.63
N TRP A 34 -10.83 -14.50 13.38
CA TRP A 34 -12.14 -13.98 12.99
C TRP A 34 -13.22 -15.06 13.08
N GLU A 35 -14.46 -14.63 13.31
CA GLU A 35 -15.64 -15.50 13.20
C GLU A 35 -15.74 -16.06 11.78
N GLU A 36 -15.96 -17.36 11.65
CA GLU A 36 -16.03 -18.06 10.36
C GLU A 36 -14.91 -17.70 9.36
N PRO A 37 -13.63 -18.05 9.64
CA PRO A 37 -12.45 -17.59 8.91
C PRO A 37 -12.38 -18.00 7.43
N ARG A 38 -13.29 -18.87 6.97
CA ARG A 38 -13.47 -19.22 5.56
C ARG A 38 -14.57 -18.41 4.87
N LYS A 39 -15.72 -18.23 5.53
CA LYS A 39 -16.91 -17.65 4.89
C LYS A 39 -16.80 -16.13 4.78
N GLN A 40 -16.32 -15.45 5.83
CA GLN A 40 -16.24 -13.98 5.81
C GLN A 40 -15.34 -13.46 4.67
N PRO A 41 -14.08 -13.92 4.49
CA PRO A 41 -13.24 -13.46 3.38
C PRO A 41 -13.88 -13.72 2.00
N LEU A 42 -14.54 -14.88 1.85
CA LEU A 42 -15.20 -15.27 0.61
C LEU A 42 -16.38 -14.35 0.27
N LEU A 43 -17.26 -14.08 1.24
CA LEU A 43 -18.42 -13.21 1.07
C LEU A 43 -18.01 -11.77 0.77
N TYR A 44 -17.06 -11.22 1.52
CA TYR A 44 -16.55 -9.87 1.25
C TYR A 44 -15.86 -9.77 -0.12
N ALA A 45 -15.11 -10.80 -0.55
CA ALA A 45 -14.48 -10.81 -1.86
C ALA A 45 -15.51 -10.90 -3.01
N LEU A 46 -16.56 -11.73 -2.86
CA LEU A 46 -17.67 -11.79 -3.83
C LEU A 46 -18.42 -10.46 -3.92
N CYS A 47 -18.77 -9.87 -2.77
CA CYS A 47 -19.42 -8.56 -2.70
C CYS A 47 -18.53 -7.48 -3.34
N SER A 48 -17.23 -7.49 -3.03
CA SER A 48 -16.26 -6.56 -3.62
C SER A 48 -16.20 -6.68 -5.14
N LEU A 49 -16.07 -7.89 -5.71
CA LEU A 49 -16.08 -8.06 -7.17
C LEU A 49 -17.39 -7.61 -7.82
N TRP A 50 -18.52 -7.94 -7.21
CA TRP A 50 -19.82 -7.52 -7.71
C TRP A 50 -19.96 -6.00 -7.70
N MET A 51 -19.55 -5.35 -6.62
CA MET A 51 -19.57 -3.88 -6.51
C MET A 51 -18.59 -3.21 -7.47
N LEU A 52 -17.43 -3.80 -7.73
CA LEU A 52 -16.51 -3.31 -8.76
C LEU A 52 -17.12 -3.39 -10.15
N PHE A 53 -17.81 -4.49 -10.46
CA PHE A 53 -18.55 -4.66 -11.71
C PHE A 53 -19.67 -3.63 -11.84
N LEU A 54 -20.47 -3.40 -10.79
CA LEU A 54 -21.50 -2.35 -10.80
C LEU A 54 -20.89 -0.95 -10.97
N ALA A 55 -19.77 -0.64 -10.30
CA ALA A 55 -19.08 0.64 -10.44
C ALA A 55 -18.59 0.90 -11.88
N GLN A 56 -18.41 -0.15 -12.68
CA GLN A 56 -18.04 -0.05 -14.09
C GLN A 56 -19.23 0.21 -15.04
N LEU A 57 -20.46 -0.06 -14.60
CA LEU A 57 -21.67 0.08 -15.44
C LEU A 57 -22.31 1.46 -15.36
N PHE A 58 -22.08 2.20 -14.29
CA PHE A 58 -22.69 3.51 -14.03
C PHE A 58 -21.65 4.62 -14.04
N SER A 59 -22.11 5.86 -14.24
CA SER A 59 -21.24 7.03 -14.20
C SER A 59 -20.80 7.37 -12.78
N LEU A 60 -19.53 7.72 -12.65
CA LEU A 60 -18.88 8.09 -11.40
C LEU A 60 -19.25 9.52 -11.01
N LEU A 61 -19.15 10.44 -11.96
CA LEU A 61 -19.42 11.87 -11.78
C LEU A 61 -20.27 12.36 -12.95
N ILE A 62 -21.26 13.19 -12.64
CA ILE A 62 -22.13 13.86 -13.60
C ILE A 62 -21.86 15.34 -13.42
N MET A 63 -21.42 16.01 -14.47
CA MET A 63 -21.15 17.44 -14.44
C MET A 63 -22.06 18.16 -15.42
N ASN A 64 -22.65 19.26 -14.98
CA ASN A 64 -23.35 20.16 -15.88
C ASN A 64 -22.44 21.35 -16.17
N VAL A 65 -21.99 21.46 -17.42
CA VAL A 65 -21.17 22.59 -17.87
C VAL A 65 -21.89 23.27 -19.02
N ALA A 66 -22.27 24.54 -18.82
CA ALA A 66 -22.98 25.34 -19.81
C ALA A 66 -24.27 24.67 -20.36
N GLY A 67 -24.98 23.92 -19.52
CA GLY A 67 -26.24 23.25 -19.89
C GLY A 67 -26.07 21.90 -20.58
N ILE A 68 -24.84 21.42 -20.78
CA ILE A 68 -24.54 20.09 -21.30
C ILE A 68 -24.13 19.18 -20.15
N GLU A 69 -24.88 18.10 -19.94
CA GLU A 69 -24.53 17.06 -18.99
C GLU A 69 -23.41 16.18 -19.56
N LYS A 70 -22.28 16.14 -18.85
CA LYS A 70 -21.14 15.27 -19.15
C LYS A 70 -21.02 14.20 -18.08
N ASN A 71 -21.17 12.95 -18.50
CA ASN A 71 -21.02 11.78 -17.65
C ASN A 71 -19.59 11.24 -17.75
N ILE A 72 -18.96 11.01 -16.61
CA ILE A 72 -17.62 10.43 -16.53
C ILE A 72 -17.70 9.07 -15.85
N ASP A 73 -17.35 8.04 -16.61
CA ASP A 73 -17.32 6.66 -16.13
C ASP A 73 -15.92 6.25 -15.67
N LEU A 74 -15.82 5.24 -14.82
CA LEU A 74 -14.54 4.78 -14.25
C LEU A 74 -13.52 4.36 -15.32
N ILE A 75 -13.99 3.75 -16.43
CA ILE A 75 -13.13 3.29 -17.53
C ILE A 75 -12.72 4.42 -18.47
N GLN A 76 -13.47 5.52 -18.50
CA GLN A 76 -13.13 6.67 -19.33
C GLN A 76 -11.90 7.40 -18.80
N ILE A 77 -11.65 7.36 -17.48
CA ILE A 77 -10.48 7.98 -16.85
C ILE A 77 -9.18 7.56 -17.57
N PRO A 78 -8.81 6.27 -17.65
CA PRO A 78 -7.58 5.88 -18.34
C PRO A 78 -7.63 6.04 -19.86
N THR A 79 -8.79 5.94 -20.52
CA THR A 79 -8.84 6.11 -21.99
C THR A 79 -8.52 7.54 -22.41
N VAL A 80 -9.08 8.51 -21.70
CA VAL A 80 -8.80 9.94 -21.90
C VAL A 80 -7.30 10.23 -21.76
N MET A 81 -6.62 9.57 -20.83
CA MET A 81 -5.18 9.73 -20.62
C MET A 81 -4.31 9.06 -21.68
N LEU A 82 -4.78 7.96 -22.27
CA LEU A 82 -4.07 7.28 -23.36
C LEU A 82 -4.07 8.13 -24.64
N GLU A 83 -5.15 8.86 -24.88
CA GLU A 83 -5.26 9.79 -26.01
C GLU A 83 -4.26 10.95 -25.92
N ASP A 84 -3.94 11.41 -24.70
CA ASP A 84 -3.02 12.52 -24.44
C ASP A 84 -1.54 12.14 -24.36
N GLN A 85 -1.17 10.94 -24.83
CA GLN A 85 0.21 10.42 -24.76
C GLN A 85 0.74 10.13 -23.33
N TYR A 86 -0.11 10.18 -22.29
CA TYR A 86 0.27 9.85 -20.89
C TYR A 86 -0.04 8.40 -20.52
N ALA A 87 0.36 7.46 -21.40
CA ALA A 87 0.06 6.04 -21.27
C ALA A 87 0.56 5.41 -19.96
N SER A 88 1.68 5.87 -19.44
CA SER A 88 2.27 5.38 -18.18
C SER A 88 1.35 5.57 -16.97
N MET A 89 0.66 6.71 -16.89
CA MET A 89 -0.29 7.00 -15.82
C MET A 89 -1.59 6.23 -15.96
N ALA A 90 -2.10 6.11 -17.20
CA ALA A 90 -3.26 5.28 -17.49
C ALA A 90 -3.04 3.81 -17.09
N ILE A 91 -1.86 3.26 -17.41
CA ILE A 91 -1.48 1.90 -17.03
C ILE A 91 -1.40 1.77 -15.50
N LEU A 92 -0.80 2.73 -14.81
CA LEU A 92 -0.74 2.74 -13.34
C LEU A 92 -2.14 2.70 -12.73
N PHE A 93 -3.07 3.48 -13.28
CA PHE A 93 -4.47 3.49 -12.85
C PHE A 93 -5.14 2.13 -13.05
N ILE A 94 -5.13 1.61 -14.28
CA ILE A 94 -5.76 0.32 -14.62
C ILE A 94 -5.20 -0.78 -13.74
N VAL A 95 -3.88 -0.82 -13.55
CA VAL A 95 -3.22 -1.86 -12.77
C VAL A 95 -3.57 -1.75 -11.28
N LEU A 96 -3.40 -0.58 -10.65
CA LEU A 96 -3.50 -0.45 -9.18
C LEU A 96 -4.94 -0.30 -8.66
N VAL A 97 -5.85 0.26 -9.46
CA VAL A 97 -7.22 0.59 -9.06
C VAL A 97 -8.23 -0.45 -9.54
N GLN A 98 -7.98 -1.11 -10.68
CA GLN A 98 -8.95 -2.04 -11.29
C GLN A 98 -8.43 -3.49 -11.34
N PHE A 99 -7.37 -3.77 -12.10
CA PHE A 99 -6.90 -5.12 -12.35
C PHE A 99 -6.40 -5.81 -11.08
N LEU A 100 -5.55 -5.14 -10.29
CA LEU A 100 -4.93 -5.77 -9.13
C LEU A 100 -5.93 -6.08 -8.01
N PRO A 101 -6.85 -5.17 -7.63
CA PRO A 101 -7.95 -5.51 -6.75
C PRO A 101 -8.82 -6.67 -7.25
N ALA A 102 -9.21 -6.65 -8.53
CA ALA A 102 -10.01 -7.73 -9.13
C ALA A 102 -9.27 -9.07 -9.05
N PHE A 103 -7.99 -9.11 -9.43
CA PHE A 103 -7.15 -10.29 -9.32
C PHE A 103 -7.06 -10.80 -7.87
N CYS A 104 -6.86 -9.90 -6.90
CA CYS A 104 -6.79 -10.29 -5.50
C CYS A 104 -8.11 -10.85 -4.98
N MET A 105 -9.26 -10.23 -5.30
CA MET A 105 -10.57 -10.71 -4.85
C MET A 105 -10.91 -12.06 -5.50
N THR A 106 -10.68 -12.23 -6.81
CA THR A 106 -10.84 -13.51 -7.50
C THR A 106 -9.93 -14.58 -6.89
N GLY A 107 -8.68 -14.24 -6.59
CA GLY A 107 -7.74 -15.16 -5.95
C GLY A 107 -8.19 -15.59 -4.54
N ILE A 108 -8.80 -14.68 -3.76
CA ILE A 108 -9.39 -15.00 -2.45
C ILE A 108 -10.57 -15.95 -2.63
N ILE A 109 -11.47 -15.67 -3.57
CA ILE A 109 -12.62 -16.54 -3.85
C ILE A 109 -12.14 -17.95 -4.20
N LEU A 110 -11.19 -18.08 -5.13
CA LEU A 110 -10.64 -19.39 -5.52
C LEU A 110 -9.97 -20.12 -4.34
N LEU A 111 -9.27 -19.42 -3.43
CA LEU A 111 -8.60 -20.05 -2.30
C LEU A 111 -9.56 -20.56 -1.21
N PHE A 112 -10.69 -19.88 -1.01
CA PHE A 112 -11.64 -20.21 0.07
C PHE A 112 -12.88 -20.98 -0.41
N MET A 113 -13.15 -20.99 -1.72
CA MET A 113 -14.17 -21.84 -2.33
C MET A 113 -13.83 -23.32 -2.12
N PRO A 114 -14.83 -24.20 -1.91
CA PRO A 114 -14.63 -25.65 -1.71
C PRO A 114 -14.24 -26.41 -2.99
N ILE A 115 -13.66 -25.74 -4.00
CA ILE A 115 -13.29 -26.34 -5.29
C ILE A 115 -11.95 -27.09 -5.16
N PRO A 116 -11.80 -28.30 -5.73
CA PRO A 116 -10.54 -29.03 -5.74
C PRO A 116 -9.52 -28.38 -6.70
N ILE A 117 -8.75 -27.43 -6.18
CA ILE A 117 -7.66 -26.75 -6.91
C ILE A 117 -6.31 -27.44 -6.62
N PRO A 118 -5.41 -27.62 -7.61
CA PRO A 118 -4.08 -28.17 -7.38
C PRO A 118 -3.29 -27.34 -6.36
N VAL A 119 -2.54 -28.04 -5.50
CA VAL A 119 -1.79 -27.42 -4.38
C VAL A 119 -0.78 -26.39 -4.88
N GLY A 120 -0.15 -26.61 -6.04
CA GLY A 120 0.77 -25.65 -6.67
C GLY A 120 0.10 -24.30 -6.95
N LEU A 121 -1.13 -24.31 -7.48
CA LEU A 121 -1.89 -23.09 -7.76
C LEU A 121 -2.32 -22.39 -6.46
N LYS A 122 -2.73 -23.14 -5.42
CA LYS A 122 -3.03 -22.57 -4.09
C LYS A 122 -1.81 -21.85 -3.49
N ILE A 123 -0.64 -22.47 -3.58
CA ILE A 123 0.62 -21.88 -3.11
C ILE A 123 0.96 -20.62 -3.91
N PHE A 124 0.79 -20.63 -5.24
CA PHE A 124 1.02 -19.47 -6.09
C PHE A 124 0.06 -18.32 -5.76
N LEU A 125 -1.24 -18.57 -5.71
CA LEU A 125 -2.26 -17.57 -5.39
C LEU A 125 -2.02 -16.96 -4.00
N ALA A 126 -1.76 -17.79 -2.98
CA ALA A 126 -1.50 -17.30 -1.62
C ALA A 126 -0.22 -16.43 -1.56
N LYS A 127 0.84 -16.80 -2.29
CA LYS A 127 2.05 -15.97 -2.41
C LYS A 127 1.75 -14.63 -3.08
N SER A 128 1.07 -14.66 -4.21
CA SER A 128 0.76 -13.49 -5.01
C SER A 128 -0.13 -12.51 -4.23
N ILE A 129 -1.24 -12.98 -3.65
CA ILE A 129 -2.15 -12.14 -2.86
C ILE A 129 -1.42 -11.46 -1.69
N LEU A 130 -0.58 -12.20 -0.96
CA LEU A 130 0.15 -11.63 0.19
C LEU A 130 1.17 -10.55 -0.22
N LYS A 131 1.73 -10.62 -1.43
CA LYS A 131 2.65 -9.60 -1.97
C LYS A 131 1.91 -8.43 -2.60
N LEU A 132 0.82 -8.70 -3.31
CA LEU A 132 0.06 -7.73 -4.07
C LEU A 132 -0.91 -6.92 -3.22
N LYS A 133 -1.35 -7.45 -2.07
CA LYS A 133 -2.22 -6.77 -1.10
C LYS A 133 -1.79 -5.33 -0.78
N THR A 134 -0.49 -5.06 -0.67
CA THR A 134 0.01 -3.71 -0.34
C THR A 134 -0.12 -2.71 -1.47
N TRP A 135 -0.36 -3.18 -2.69
CA TRP A 135 -0.45 -2.40 -3.93
C TRP A 135 -1.89 -2.18 -4.40
N CYS A 136 -2.88 -2.83 -3.78
CA CYS A 136 -4.28 -2.53 -4.04
C CYS A 136 -4.61 -1.17 -3.42
N MET A 137 -4.82 -0.14 -4.25
CA MET A 137 -4.99 1.24 -3.81
C MET A 137 -6.42 1.77 -3.98
N ALA A 138 -7.42 0.89 -3.99
CA ALA A 138 -8.82 1.28 -4.22
C ALA A 138 -9.33 2.32 -3.21
N GLU A 139 -9.01 2.15 -1.94
CA GLU A 139 -9.40 3.10 -0.89
C GLU A 139 -8.71 4.47 -1.01
N ILE A 140 -7.50 4.48 -1.57
CA ILE A 140 -6.70 5.69 -1.79
C ILE A 140 -7.22 6.44 -3.01
N PHE A 141 -7.61 5.72 -4.07
CA PHE A 141 -8.31 6.31 -5.19
C PHE A 141 -9.65 6.94 -4.76
N LEU A 142 -10.44 6.26 -3.90
CA LEU A 142 -11.67 6.83 -3.35
C LEU A 142 -11.42 8.14 -2.59
N ALA A 143 -10.36 8.18 -1.77
CA ALA A 143 -9.95 9.41 -1.10
C ALA A 143 -9.56 10.51 -2.11
N GLY A 144 -8.87 10.14 -3.20
CA GLY A 144 -8.56 11.05 -4.31
C GLY A 144 -9.81 11.62 -4.98
N VAL A 145 -10.84 10.80 -5.23
CA VAL A 145 -12.13 11.26 -5.77
C VAL A 145 -12.78 12.30 -4.85
N LEU A 146 -12.80 12.05 -3.54
CA LEU A 146 -13.36 12.99 -2.58
C LEU A 146 -12.59 14.32 -2.54
N VAL A 147 -11.26 14.28 -2.58
CA VAL A 147 -10.43 15.50 -2.61
C VAL A 147 -10.64 16.27 -3.91
N SER A 148 -10.66 15.58 -5.06
CA SER A 148 -10.94 16.21 -6.37
C SER A 148 -12.35 16.81 -6.41
N PHE A 149 -13.35 16.14 -5.83
CA PHE A 149 -14.72 16.65 -5.75
C PHE A 149 -14.79 17.95 -4.94
N VAL A 150 -14.18 17.99 -3.75
CA VAL A 150 -14.10 19.22 -2.93
C VAL A 150 -13.42 20.36 -3.69
N LYS A 151 -12.35 20.05 -4.44
CA LYS A 151 -11.63 21.04 -5.23
C LYS A 151 -12.45 21.58 -6.42
N LEU A 152 -13.37 20.79 -6.97
CA LEU A 152 -14.12 21.17 -8.16
C LEU A 152 -15.50 21.78 -7.87
N MET A 153 -16.11 21.49 -6.71
CA MET A 153 -17.39 22.10 -6.33
C MET A 153 -17.34 23.64 -6.22
N THR A 154 -16.15 24.22 -6.09
CA THR A 154 -15.97 25.68 -6.13
C THR A 154 -16.08 26.25 -7.53
N TYR A 155 -15.93 25.43 -8.59
CA TYR A 155 -15.88 25.87 -9.98
C TYR A 155 -17.10 25.42 -10.81
N SER A 156 -17.82 24.35 -10.44
CA SER A 156 -19.01 23.89 -11.16
C SER A 156 -19.99 23.06 -10.31
N ASP A 157 -21.24 22.96 -10.78
CA ASP A 157 -22.26 22.06 -10.23
C ASP A 157 -21.94 20.61 -10.62
N ILE A 158 -21.38 19.87 -9.67
CA ILE A 158 -20.99 18.46 -9.84
C ILE A 158 -21.88 17.58 -8.98
N HIS A 159 -22.52 16.61 -9.62
CA HIS A 159 -23.30 15.60 -8.95
C HIS A 159 -22.55 14.26 -8.92
N ILE A 160 -22.63 13.59 -7.78
CA ILE A 160 -22.04 12.26 -7.58
C ILE A 160 -22.97 11.22 -8.20
N GLY A 161 -22.46 10.40 -9.11
CA GLY A 161 -23.23 9.33 -9.75
C GLY A 161 -23.33 8.07 -8.88
N CYS A 162 -24.22 7.15 -9.27
CA CYS A 162 -24.44 5.88 -8.55
C CYS A 162 -23.19 4.99 -8.49
N SER A 163 -22.23 5.12 -9.42
CA SER A 163 -20.98 4.36 -9.36
C SER A 163 -20.13 4.72 -8.15
N PHE A 164 -20.18 5.97 -7.67
CA PHE A 164 -19.42 6.37 -6.49
C PHE A 164 -19.84 5.57 -5.24
N THR A 165 -21.13 5.34 -5.05
CA THR A 165 -21.62 4.55 -3.90
C THR A 165 -21.24 3.08 -4.06
N ALA A 166 -21.37 2.51 -5.26
CA ALA A 166 -20.88 1.16 -5.55
C ALA A 166 -19.37 1.03 -5.30
N TYR A 167 -18.57 2.03 -5.70
CA TYR A 167 -17.13 2.07 -5.47
C TYR A 167 -16.78 2.20 -3.98
N CYS A 168 -17.55 2.97 -3.20
CA CYS A 168 -17.43 3.02 -1.75
C CYS A 168 -17.62 1.63 -1.12
N PHE A 169 -18.68 0.91 -1.50
CA PHE A 169 -18.94 -0.45 -1.03
C PHE A 169 -17.86 -1.44 -1.47
N PHE A 170 -17.34 -1.30 -2.70
CA PHE A 170 -16.21 -2.06 -3.20
C PHE A 170 -14.96 -1.86 -2.33
N ALA A 171 -14.54 -0.60 -2.11
CA ALA A 171 -13.35 -0.27 -1.32
C ALA A 171 -13.48 -0.76 0.12
N PHE A 172 -14.64 -0.56 0.76
CA PHE A 172 -14.90 -1.04 2.11
C PHE A 172 -14.85 -2.58 2.19
N SER A 173 -15.55 -3.27 1.29
CA SER A 173 -15.59 -4.74 1.26
C SER A 173 -14.22 -5.34 0.97
N GLN A 174 -13.44 -4.72 0.09
CA GLN A 174 -12.06 -5.09 -0.20
C GLN A 174 -11.17 -5.00 1.05
N VAL A 175 -11.22 -3.87 1.76
CA VAL A 175 -10.47 -3.68 3.01
C VAL A 175 -10.88 -4.71 4.06
N ARG A 176 -12.18 -4.99 4.19
CA ARG A 176 -12.69 -6.03 5.10
C ARG A 176 -12.21 -7.42 4.71
N ALA A 177 -12.29 -7.81 3.44
CA ALA A 177 -11.76 -9.08 2.96
C ALA A 177 -10.28 -9.23 3.34
N PHE A 178 -9.49 -8.17 3.14
CA PHE A 178 -8.08 -8.12 3.50
C PHE A 178 -7.80 -8.15 5.01
N GLN A 179 -8.69 -7.63 5.86
CA GLN A 179 -8.57 -7.71 7.32
C GLN A 179 -8.93 -9.10 7.86
N CYS A 180 -9.95 -9.75 7.27
CA CYS A 180 -10.37 -11.10 7.64
C CYS A 180 -9.33 -12.17 7.25
N ILE A 181 -8.48 -11.90 6.25
CA ILE A 181 -7.41 -12.82 5.84
C ILE A 181 -6.23 -12.72 6.81
N ASP A 182 -6.19 -13.66 7.74
CA ASP A 182 -5.00 -13.92 8.54
C ASP A 182 -4.01 -14.80 7.77
N ARG A 183 -2.75 -14.34 7.67
CA ARG A 183 -1.68 -15.03 6.95
C ARG A 183 -1.49 -16.45 7.46
N ARG A 184 -1.48 -16.67 8.78
CA ARG A 184 -1.20 -17.97 9.37
C ARG A 184 -2.35 -18.95 9.11
N ILE A 185 -3.59 -18.49 9.30
CA ILE A 185 -4.79 -19.30 9.09
C ILE A 185 -4.89 -19.70 7.62
N LEU A 186 -4.67 -18.76 6.69
CA LEU A 186 -4.66 -19.04 5.25
C LEU A 186 -3.72 -20.20 4.91
N TRP A 187 -2.48 -20.13 5.38
CA TRP A 187 -1.51 -21.19 5.10
C TRP A 187 -1.83 -22.50 5.82
N GLN A 188 -2.51 -22.48 6.99
CA GLN A 188 -2.94 -23.68 7.71
C GLN A 188 -3.92 -24.52 6.89
N TYR A 189 -4.72 -23.88 6.03
CA TYR A 189 -5.59 -24.58 5.08
C TYR A 189 -4.85 -25.15 3.86
N ILE A 190 -3.73 -24.56 3.46
CA ILE A 190 -2.98 -24.99 2.27
C ILE A 190 -2.05 -26.17 2.60
N GLY A 191 -1.42 -26.15 3.77
CA GLY A 191 -0.48 -27.20 4.17
C GLY A 191 -0.18 -27.19 5.66
N VAL A 192 0.10 -28.39 6.18
CA VAL A 192 0.43 -28.64 7.58
C VAL A 192 1.73 -27.91 7.95
N THR A 193 1.77 -27.37 9.17
CA THR A 193 3.00 -26.78 9.71
C THR A 193 4.00 -27.89 10.01
N PRO A 194 5.26 -27.81 9.52
CA PRO A 194 6.26 -28.83 9.81
C PRO A 194 6.44 -28.97 11.34
N PRO A 195 6.39 -30.20 11.88
CA PRO A 195 6.57 -30.42 13.31
C PRO A 195 7.99 -30.09 13.73
N LEU A 196 8.13 -29.46 14.89
CA LEU A 196 9.44 -29.22 15.50
C LEU A 196 9.85 -30.47 16.29
N LYS A 197 10.98 -31.08 15.90
CA LYS A 197 11.50 -32.29 16.55
C LYS A 197 12.16 -32.03 17.91
N LYS A 198 12.49 -30.77 18.24
CA LYS A 198 13.16 -30.36 19.49
C LYS A 198 12.31 -29.33 20.24
N SER A 199 12.40 -29.36 21.57
CA SER A 199 11.87 -28.30 22.44
C SER A 199 12.80 -27.08 22.38
N PHE A 200 12.19 -25.90 22.45
CA PHE A 200 12.87 -24.60 22.34
C PHE A 200 12.42 -23.69 23.48
N ILE A 201 13.26 -22.74 23.85
CA ILE A 201 13.01 -21.83 24.97
C ILE A 201 12.12 -20.67 24.50
N LEU A 202 10.98 -20.51 25.15
CA LEU A 202 10.05 -19.41 24.89
C LEU A 202 10.65 -18.07 25.35
N GLY A 203 10.30 -16.98 24.66
CA GLY A 203 10.78 -15.63 24.98
C GLY A 203 12.17 -15.28 24.44
N GLN A 204 12.95 -16.27 23.97
CA GLN A 204 14.21 -16.02 23.26
C GLN A 204 14.00 -15.80 21.76
N THR A 205 14.97 -15.20 21.08
CA THR A 205 14.89 -15.03 19.62
C THR A 205 15.02 -16.36 18.89
N GLY A 206 14.42 -16.48 17.72
CA GLY A 206 14.59 -17.63 16.85
C GLY A 206 16.04 -17.77 16.42
N LEU A 207 16.66 -16.66 16.04
CA LEU A 207 18.04 -16.65 15.55
C LEU A 207 19.04 -17.21 16.57
N SER A 208 18.88 -16.92 17.88
CA SER A 208 19.78 -17.46 18.91
C SER A 208 19.63 -18.97 19.11
N GLN A 209 18.52 -19.54 18.63
CA GLN A 209 18.18 -20.96 18.72
C GLN A 209 18.35 -21.69 17.37
N GLY A 210 18.93 -21.04 16.36
CA GLY A 210 19.11 -21.63 15.03
C GLY A 210 17.80 -21.78 14.25
N LEU A 211 16.81 -20.92 14.50
CA LEU A 211 15.51 -20.92 13.85
C LEU A 211 15.22 -19.58 13.20
N TYR A 212 14.36 -19.58 12.19
CA TYR A 212 13.81 -18.35 11.64
C TYR A 212 12.40 -18.56 11.05
N SER A 213 11.65 -17.47 10.90
CA SER A 213 10.32 -17.51 10.28
C SER A 213 10.41 -17.34 8.78
N CYS A 214 9.74 -18.22 8.02
CA CYS A 214 9.56 -18.04 6.59
C CYS A 214 8.79 -16.74 6.28
N PRO A 215 9.31 -15.84 5.42
CA PRO A 215 8.68 -14.54 5.14
C PRO A 215 7.29 -14.67 4.50
N THR A 216 7.06 -15.76 3.76
CA THR A 216 5.80 -16.02 3.04
C THR A 216 4.75 -16.68 3.93
N CYS A 217 5.06 -17.87 4.46
CA CYS A 217 4.07 -18.72 5.13
C CYS A 217 4.16 -18.74 6.65
N THR A 218 5.11 -18.00 7.24
CA THR A 218 5.37 -17.90 8.69
C THR A 218 5.71 -19.21 9.41
N ALA A 219 5.90 -20.30 8.66
CA ALA A 219 6.41 -21.55 9.21
C ALA A 219 7.80 -21.33 9.82
N ILE A 220 8.09 -22.05 10.89
CA ILE A 220 9.42 -22.06 11.51
C ILE A 220 10.31 -22.96 10.64
N VAL A 221 11.48 -22.44 10.26
CA VAL A 221 12.49 -23.13 9.45
C VAL A 221 13.80 -23.16 10.24
N ILE A 222 14.53 -24.26 10.13
CA ILE A 222 15.83 -24.46 10.77
C ILE A 222 16.88 -23.73 9.93
N LEU A 223 17.84 -23.04 10.57
CA LEU A 223 18.84 -22.19 9.91
C LEU A 223 19.61 -22.89 8.78
N HIS A 224 19.82 -24.20 8.87
CA HIS A 224 20.52 -25.01 7.86
C HIS A 224 19.68 -25.28 6.60
N GLU A 225 18.35 -25.23 6.69
CA GLU A 225 17.46 -25.49 5.57
C GLU A 225 17.16 -24.20 4.80
N LYS A 226 17.62 -24.08 3.56
CA LYS A 226 17.37 -22.87 2.74
C LYS A 226 15.99 -22.83 2.09
N LYS A 227 15.28 -23.97 2.02
CA LYS A 227 13.98 -24.10 1.35
C LYS A 227 12.89 -24.43 2.35
N CYS A 228 11.82 -23.63 2.37
CA CYS A 228 10.69 -23.91 3.24
C CYS A 228 9.93 -25.17 2.78
N SER A 229 9.74 -26.14 3.68
CA SER A 229 8.98 -27.37 3.41
C SER A 229 7.51 -27.15 3.06
N ARG A 230 6.92 -26.04 3.53
CA ARG A 230 5.48 -25.72 3.37
C ARG A 230 5.15 -24.97 2.08
N CYS A 231 5.90 -23.90 1.80
CA CYS A 231 5.62 -23.03 0.66
C CYS A 231 6.66 -23.13 -0.45
N HIS A 232 7.72 -23.93 -0.26
CA HIS A 232 8.83 -24.13 -1.20
C HIS A 232 9.61 -22.86 -1.59
N THR A 233 9.36 -21.73 -0.94
CA THR A 233 10.14 -20.51 -1.13
C THR A 233 11.49 -20.63 -0.45
N TYR A 234 12.53 -20.10 -1.10
CA TYR A 234 13.85 -19.91 -0.49
C TYR A 234 13.73 -18.92 0.67
N ALA A 235 14.01 -19.40 1.87
CA ALA A 235 13.80 -18.66 3.09
C ALA A 235 15.17 -18.27 3.67
N HIS A 236 15.33 -17.01 4.05
CA HIS A 236 16.53 -16.50 4.72
C HIS A 236 16.18 -16.01 6.13
N ALA A 237 17.12 -16.17 7.08
CA ALA A 237 16.92 -15.75 8.47
C ALA A 237 16.70 -14.24 8.61
N ARG A 238 17.45 -13.46 7.84
CA ARG A 238 17.26 -12.03 7.59
C ARG A 238 17.34 -11.78 6.09
N ARG A 239 16.66 -10.75 5.61
CA ARG A 239 16.74 -10.40 4.18
C ARG A 239 18.18 -10.00 3.82
N PRO A 240 18.82 -10.68 2.85
CA PRO A 240 20.19 -10.37 2.47
C PRO A 240 20.26 -8.94 1.91
N TYR A 241 21.31 -8.21 2.27
CA TYR A 241 21.56 -6.84 1.82
C TYR A 241 20.39 -5.86 2.02
N SER A 242 19.48 -6.11 2.97
CA SER A 242 18.26 -5.31 3.19
C SER A 242 18.57 -3.81 3.37
N LEU A 243 19.57 -3.46 4.19
CA LEU A 243 19.97 -2.07 4.39
C LEU A 243 20.50 -1.43 3.11
N GLN A 244 21.29 -2.16 2.31
CA GLN A 244 21.85 -1.64 1.07
C GLN A 244 20.76 -1.39 0.02
N TRP A 245 19.83 -2.33 -0.16
CA TRP A 245 18.67 -2.16 -1.04
C TRP A 245 17.79 -1.00 -0.61
N THR A 246 17.48 -0.91 0.69
CA THR A 246 16.69 0.21 1.23
C THR A 246 17.40 1.55 1.00
N MET A 247 18.70 1.66 1.26
CA MET A 247 19.46 2.89 1.02
C MET A 247 19.54 3.25 -0.46
N ALA A 248 19.77 2.28 -1.35
CA ALA A 248 19.81 2.52 -2.81
C ALA A 248 18.47 3.04 -3.34
N LEU A 249 17.36 2.41 -2.95
CA LEU A 249 16.01 2.84 -3.33
C LEU A 249 15.65 4.21 -2.74
N LEU A 250 16.06 4.50 -1.49
CA LEU A 250 15.87 5.81 -0.88
C LEU A 250 16.66 6.88 -1.63
N PHE A 251 17.93 6.62 -1.98
CA PHE A 251 18.75 7.56 -2.72
C PHE A 251 18.15 7.87 -4.09
N SER A 252 17.70 6.85 -4.84
CA SER A 252 16.95 7.05 -6.08
C SER A 252 15.67 7.87 -5.87
N SER A 253 14.95 7.64 -4.78
CA SER A 253 13.75 8.42 -4.43
C SER A 253 14.07 9.89 -4.15
N PHE A 254 15.14 10.19 -3.39
CA PHE A 254 15.59 11.56 -3.16
C PHE A 254 16.01 12.27 -4.45
N LEU A 255 16.71 11.57 -5.34
CA LEU A 255 17.12 12.13 -6.63
C LEU A 255 15.90 12.54 -7.48
N LEU A 256 14.82 11.75 -7.46
CA LEU A 256 13.58 12.06 -8.19
C LEU A 256 12.70 13.10 -7.48
N TYR A 257 12.79 13.22 -6.15
CA TYR A 257 12.02 14.20 -5.38
C TYR A 257 12.31 15.63 -5.84
N ILE A 258 13.57 15.97 -6.10
CA ILE A 258 13.96 17.31 -6.54
C ILE A 258 13.25 17.69 -7.86
N PRO A 259 13.51 17.01 -9.00
CA PRO A 259 12.88 17.38 -10.26
C PRO A 259 11.34 17.22 -10.23
N ALA A 260 10.79 16.27 -9.46
CA ALA A 260 9.35 16.12 -9.33
C ALA A 260 8.64 17.35 -8.71
N ASN A 261 9.32 18.10 -7.82
CA ASN A 261 8.74 19.30 -7.21
C ASN A 261 8.94 20.57 -8.06
N PHE A 262 9.97 20.59 -8.91
CA PHE A 262 10.28 21.76 -9.77
C PHE A 262 9.68 21.68 -11.17
N MET A 263 9.47 20.47 -11.71
CA MET A 263 8.87 20.30 -13.03
C MET A 263 7.35 20.51 -12.98
N PRO A 264 6.73 20.96 -14.09
CA PRO A 264 5.29 21.08 -14.17
C PRO A 264 4.65 19.73 -13.92
N MET A 265 3.66 19.73 -13.04
CA MET A 265 2.89 18.53 -12.71
C MET A 265 1.63 18.45 -13.56
N MET A 266 1.06 19.61 -13.89
CA MET A 266 -0.07 19.74 -14.78
C MET A 266 0.12 20.96 -15.70
N ILE A 267 -0.34 20.85 -16.94
CA ILE A 267 -0.43 21.96 -17.88
C ILE A 267 -1.91 22.26 -18.08
N THR A 268 -2.29 23.51 -17.87
CA THR A 268 -3.63 23.99 -18.23
C THR A 268 -3.54 24.71 -19.57
N GLU A 269 -4.27 24.24 -20.56
CA GLU A 269 -4.34 24.86 -21.88
C GLU A 269 -5.64 25.64 -22.02
N THR A 270 -5.55 26.95 -22.21
CA THR A 270 -6.70 27.86 -22.38
C THR A 270 -6.50 28.69 -23.63
N PHE A 271 -7.43 28.64 -24.60
CA PHE A 271 -7.31 29.39 -25.87
C PHE A 271 -5.97 29.18 -26.62
N GLY A 272 -5.35 28.00 -26.48
CA GLY A 272 -4.05 27.66 -27.08
C GLY A 272 -2.82 28.06 -26.26
N ASP A 273 -2.99 28.86 -25.20
CA ASP A 273 -1.91 29.18 -24.26
C ASP A 273 -1.75 28.06 -23.24
N LYS A 274 -0.52 27.57 -23.11
CA LYS A 274 -0.14 26.51 -22.16
C LYS A 274 0.45 27.12 -20.90
N ILE A 275 -0.28 27.00 -19.79
CA ILE A 275 0.13 27.47 -18.47
C ILE A 275 0.60 26.27 -17.64
N PRO A 276 1.92 26.05 -17.50
CA PRO A 276 2.45 25.00 -16.65
C PRO A 276 2.28 25.35 -15.18
N ALA A 277 1.78 24.41 -14.37
CA ALA A 277 1.68 24.53 -12.93
C ALA A 277 2.48 23.42 -12.23
N THR A 278 3.35 23.83 -11.31
CA THR A 278 4.07 22.94 -10.39
C THR A 278 3.24 22.68 -9.15
N LEU A 279 3.64 21.69 -8.34
CA LEU A 279 3.04 21.46 -7.01
C LEU A 279 3.06 22.73 -6.16
N LEU A 280 4.20 23.41 -6.13
CA LEU A 280 4.39 24.62 -5.33
C LEU A 280 3.56 25.79 -5.86
N SER A 281 3.53 26.02 -7.18
CA SER A 281 2.72 27.10 -7.76
C SER A 281 1.24 26.86 -7.54
N GLY A 282 0.77 25.61 -7.60
CA GLY A 282 -0.61 25.24 -7.26
C GLY A 282 -0.99 25.54 -5.81
N ILE A 283 -0.07 25.29 -4.86
CA ILE A 283 -0.28 25.62 -3.44
C ILE A 283 -0.32 27.14 -3.23
N ILE A 284 0.58 27.88 -3.87
CA ILE A 284 0.63 29.35 -3.79
C ILE A 284 -0.65 29.97 -4.37
N LEU A 285 -1.15 29.44 -5.50
CA LEU A 285 -2.40 29.88 -6.10
C LEU A 285 -3.58 29.69 -5.14
N LEU A 286 -3.74 28.48 -4.59
CA LEU A 286 -4.79 28.19 -3.60
C LEU A 286 -4.71 29.08 -2.37
N TRP A 287 -3.49 29.39 -1.91
CA TRP A 287 -3.26 30.32 -0.81
C TRP A 287 -3.69 31.74 -1.15
N SER A 288 -3.42 32.21 -2.37
CA SER A 288 -3.79 33.54 -2.84
C SER A 288 -5.30 33.70 -3.05
N GLU A 289 -6.00 32.62 -3.43
CA GLU A 289 -7.47 32.57 -3.57
C GLU A 289 -8.20 32.52 -2.20
N GLY A 290 -7.47 32.56 -1.08
CA GLY A 290 -8.04 32.55 0.28
C GLY A 290 -8.42 31.15 0.79
N SER A 291 -8.17 30.09 0.03
CA SER A 291 -8.47 28.70 0.39
C SER A 291 -7.40 28.06 1.29
N TYR A 292 -6.98 28.77 2.34
CA TYR A 292 -5.88 28.37 3.24
C TYR A 292 -5.96 26.92 3.75
N PRO A 293 -7.13 26.41 4.19
CA PRO A 293 -7.22 25.03 4.68
C PRO A 293 -6.87 23.98 3.62
N ILE A 294 -7.29 24.19 2.37
CA ILE A 294 -7.03 23.28 1.26
C ILE A 294 -5.55 23.33 0.89
N ALA A 295 -4.97 24.54 0.80
CA ALA A 295 -3.55 24.73 0.53
C ALA A 295 -2.64 24.01 1.55
N ILE A 296 -2.97 24.09 2.85
CA ILE A 296 -2.22 23.41 3.92
C ILE A 296 -2.30 21.88 3.77
N ILE A 297 -3.49 21.34 3.49
CA ILE A 297 -3.68 19.90 3.32
C ILE A 297 -2.85 19.37 2.14
N VAL A 298 -2.89 20.06 0.99
CA VAL A 298 -2.12 19.69 -0.20
C VAL A 298 -0.62 19.80 0.07
N PHE A 299 -0.15 20.88 0.70
CA PHE A 299 1.26 21.03 1.07
C PHE A 299 1.76 19.88 1.97
N ILE A 300 0.98 19.53 2.99
CA ILE A 300 1.34 18.44 3.90
C ILE A 300 1.36 17.11 3.16
N ALA A 301 0.32 16.81 2.38
CA ALA A 301 0.18 15.54 1.68
C ALA A 301 1.25 15.34 0.59
N SER A 302 1.55 16.38 -0.20
CA SER A 302 2.39 16.26 -1.39
C SER A 302 3.87 16.52 -1.14
N ILE A 303 4.22 17.41 -0.22
CA ILE A 303 5.63 17.81 0.01
C ILE A 303 6.14 17.23 1.32
N LEU A 304 5.44 17.51 2.43
CA LEU A 304 5.93 17.18 3.77
C LEU A 304 5.89 15.67 4.05
N VAL A 305 4.80 14.99 3.71
CA VAL A 305 4.61 13.56 3.97
C VAL A 305 5.66 12.69 3.26
N PRO A 306 5.92 12.84 1.94
CA PRO A 306 6.99 12.10 1.27
C PRO A 306 8.37 12.40 1.86
N LEU A 307 8.65 13.68 2.17
CA LEU A 307 9.93 14.09 2.77
C LEU A 307 10.14 13.41 4.14
N LEU A 308 9.15 13.48 5.04
CA LEU A 308 9.20 12.84 6.35
C LEU A 308 9.35 11.32 6.25
N LYS A 309 8.70 10.68 5.27
CA LYS A 309 8.83 9.24 5.02
C LYS A 309 10.26 8.86 4.61
N MET A 310 10.86 9.62 3.68
CA MET A 310 12.22 9.37 3.22
C MET A 310 13.25 9.62 4.34
N LEU A 311 13.15 10.76 5.04
CA LEU A 311 14.02 11.09 6.18
C LEU A 311 13.88 10.08 7.33
N GLY A 312 12.65 9.67 7.65
CA GLY A 312 12.38 8.69 8.69
C GLY A 312 13.00 7.32 8.38
N THR A 313 12.92 6.88 7.11
CA THR A 313 13.51 5.60 6.69
C THR A 313 15.05 5.67 6.67
N THR A 314 15.62 6.80 6.25
CA THR A 314 17.07 7.07 6.35
C THR A 314 17.54 7.03 7.81
N TRP A 315 16.80 7.68 8.72
CA TRP A 315 17.11 7.69 10.14
C TRP A 315 17.07 6.28 10.75
N LEU A 316 16.10 5.43 10.37
CA LEU A 316 16.06 4.02 10.78
C LEU A 316 17.29 3.24 10.31
N CYS A 317 17.71 3.43 9.05
CA CYS A 317 18.89 2.76 8.51
C CYS A 317 20.18 3.22 9.21
N TRP A 318 20.30 4.52 9.48
CA TRP A 318 21.43 5.10 10.20
C TRP A 318 21.49 4.64 11.66
N GLY A 319 20.34 4.60 12.34
CA GLY A 319 20.21 4.11 13.71
C GLY A 319 20.71 2.68 13.88
N ILE A 320 20.32 1.77 12.97
CA ILE A 320 20.78 0.38 12.99
C ILE A 320 22.31 0.30 12.91
N ARG A 321 22.96 1.16 12.10
CA ARG A 321 24.42 1.19 11.94
C ARG A 321 25.16 1.74 13.17
N LYS A 322 24.56 2.71 13.87
CA LYS A 322 25.16 3.33 15.09
C LYS A 322 25.01 2.45 16.34
N GLY A 323 24.06 1.52 16.37
CA GLY A 323 23.95 0.49 17.42
C GLY A 323 23.26 0.93 18.71
N ASN A 324 23.38 2.20 19.13
CA ASN A 324 22.76 2.70 20.36
C ASN A 324 21.32 3.18 20.11
N ILE A 325 20.36 2.25 20.09
CA ILE A 325 18.99 2.52 19.67
C ILE A 325 17.92 1.95 20.60
N ASP A 326 16.86 2.73 20.80
CA ASP A 326 15.63 2.28 21.44
C ASP A 326 14.76 1.51 20.45
N ALA A 327 14.86 0.18 20.48
CA ALA A 327 14.17 -0.70 19.53
C ALA A 327 12.65 -0.48 19.50
N ILE A 328 12.02 -0.19 20.64
CA ILE A 328 10.58 0.06 20.74
C ILE A 328 10.20 1.33 19.97
N ARG A 329 10.91 2.44 20.19
CA ARG A 329 10.63 3.73 19.54
C ARG A 329 10.87 3.64 18.04
N MET A 330 11.97 3.00 17.62
CA MET A 330 12.25 2.79 16.19
C MET A 330 11.22 1.87 15.52
N HIS A 331 10.77 0.82 16.21
CA HIS A 331 9.73 -0.06 15.67
C HIS A 331 8.39 0.68 15.50
N PHE A 332 8.05 1.57 16.43
CA PHE A 332 6.87 2.44 16.31
C PHE A 332 6.99 3.37 15.09
N ILE A 333 8.12 4.07 14.95
CA ILE A 333 8.40 4.96 13.82
C ILE A 333 8.33 4.21 12.49
N TYR A 334 8.92 3.01 12.41
CA TYR A 334 8.78 2.14 11.24
C TYR A 334 7.31 1.82 10.93
N GLY A 335 6.50 1.52 11.95
CA GLY A 335 5.07 1.26 11.77
C GLY A 335 4.29 2.47 11.24
N VAL A 336 4.64 3.68 11.67
CA VAL A 336 4.04 4.93 11.18
C VAL A 336 4.44 5.20 9.72
N ILE A 337 5.72 5.02 9.39
CA ILE A 337 6.24 5.17 8.02
C ILE A 337 5.56 4.18 7.06
N GLU A 338 5.40 2.91 7.47
CA GLU A 338 4.74 1.88 6.66
C GLU A 338 3.24 2.21 6.44
N PHE A 339 2.57 2.79 7.44
CA PHE A 339 1.18 3.19 7.33
C PHE A 339 1.00 4.39 6.39
N ILE A 340 1.73 5.48 6.62
CA ILE A 340 1.69 6.70 5.81
C ILE A 340 2.07 6.40 4.36
N GLY A 341 2.95 5.42 4.15
CA GLY A 341 3.57 5.18 2.85
C GLY A 341 2.63 4.92 1.67
N ARG A 342 1.42 4.38 1.89
CA ARG A 342 0.42 4.18 0.82
C ARG A 342 -0.39 5.45 0.52
N TRP A 343 -0.62 6.30 1.52
CA TRP A 343 -1.39 7.54 1.39
C TRP A 343 -0.69 8.58 0.50
N SER A 344 0.64 8.50 0.35
CA SER A 344 1.39 9.36 -0.57
C SER A 344 0.99 9.20 -2.05
N MET A 345 0.23 8.17 -2.42
CA MET A 345 -0.28 7.99 -3.80
C MET A 345 -1.56 8.79 -4.09
N ILE A 346 -2.18 9.42 -3.08
CA ILE A 346 -3.44 10.18 -3.27
C ILE A 346 -3.29 11.26 -4.34
N ASP A 347 -2.21 12.04 -4.30
CA ASP A 347 -2.03 13.19 -5.18
C ASP A 347 -1.98 12.81 -6.66
N ILE A 348 -1.39 11.66 -6.96
CA ILE A 348 -1.36 11.12 -8.33
C ILE A 348 -2.79 10.90 -8.79
N PHE A 349 -3.60 10.17 -8.02
CA PHE A 349 -5.00 9.90 -8.35
C PHE A 349 -5.85 11.17 -8.46
N VAL A 350 -5.62 12.18 -7.59
CA VAL A 350 -6.27 13.48 -7.68
C VAL A 350 -6.01 14.12 -9.03
N ILE A 351 -4.76 14.13 -9.50
CA ILE A 351 -4.39 14.73 -10.78
C ILE A 351 -4.97 13.95 -11.95
N LEU A 352 -4.95 12.61 -11.91
CA LEU A 352 -5.60 11.78 -12.93
C LEU A 352 -7.07 12.18 -13.07
N LEU A 353 -7.78 12.27 -11.94
CA LEU A 353 -9.19 12.64 -11.94
C LEU A 353 -9.44 14.06 -12.44
N LEU A 354 -8.67 15.05 -11.96
CA LEU A 354 -8.80 16.43 -12.41
C LEU A 354 -8.55 16.56 -13.93
N SER A 355 -7.58 15.83 -14.47
CA SER A 355 -7.29 15.83 -15.91
C SER A 355 -8.42 15.26 -16.76
N THR A 356 -9.14 14.26 -16.25
CA THR A 356 -10.33 13.71 -16.92
C THR A 356 -11.55 14.64 -16.76
N LEU A 357 -11.72 15.24 -15.59
CA LEU A 357 -12.88 16.05 -15.23
C LEU A 357 -12.87 17.40 -15.96
N VAL A 358 -11.77 18.15 -15.91
CA VAL A 358 -11.70 19.53 -16.41
C VAL A 358 -11.39 19.56 -17.91
N ARG A 359 -12.08 18.73 -18.69
CA ARG A 359 -12.11 18.84 -20.15
C ARG A 359 -13.42 19.48 -20.57
N ILE A 360 -13.43 20.80 -20.67
CA ILE A 360 -14.58 21.58 -21.13
C ILE A 360 -14.39 21.84 -22.61
N ASN A 361 -15.25 21.24 -23.45
CA ASN A 361 -15.34 21.38 -24.92
C ASN A 361 -14.47 22.51 -25.51
N GLN A 362 -13.20 22.21 -25.81
CA GLN A 362 -12.23 23.06 -26.53
C GLN A 362 -11.77 24.37 -25.86
N PHE A 363 -12.35 24.82 -24.74
CA PHE A 363 -11.98 26.11 -24.13
C PHE A 363 -10.88 26.01 -23.06
N ALA A 364 -10.92 24.95 -22.25
CA ALA A 364 -9.92 24.69 -21.20
C ALA A 364 -9.74 23.18 -20.99
N SER A 365 -8.48 22.74 -20.98
CA SER A 365 -8.10 21.35 -20.69
C SER A 365 -6.91 21.29 -19.74
N ILE A 366 -6.94 20.31 -18.83
CA ILE A 366 -5.85 20.06 -17.88
C ILE A 366 -5.23 18.72 -18.21
N TYR A 367 -3.93 18.72 -18.45
CA TYR A 367 -3.16 17.51 -18.73
C TYR A 367 -2.13 17.27 -17.62
N PRO A 368 -1.91 16.02 -17.18
CA PRO A 368 -0.73 15.72 -16.37
C PRO A 368 0.53 15.99 -17.20
N ASP A 369 1.67 16.27 -16.56
CA ASP A 369 2.96 16.44 -17.25
C ASP A 369 4.06 15.61 -16.54
N ILE A 370 5.30 15.68 -17.02
CA ILE A 370 6.43 14.86 -16.59
C ILE A 370 6.66 14.90 -15.07
N GLY A 371 6.34 16.02 -14.40
CA GLY A 371 6.43 16.14 -12.95
C GLY A 371 5.54 15.13 -12.21
N ALA A 372 4.35 14.83 -12.74
CA ALA A 372 3.46 13.82 -12.17
C ALA A 372 4.08 12.42 -12.24
N LEU A 373 4.78 12.11 -13.34
CA LEU A 373 5.47 10.82 -13.53
C LEU A 373 6.66 10.66 -12.60
N LEU A 374 7.48 11.69 -12.49
CA LEU A 374 8.62 11.68 -11.56
C LEU A 374 8.14 11.55 -10.11
N PHE A 375 7.05 12.24 -9.75
CA PHE A 375 6.42 12.13 -8.44
C PHE A 375 5.89 10.70 -8.19
N ALA A 376 5.18 10.11 -9.15
CA ALA A 376 4.70 8.73 -9.02
C ALA A 376 5.83 7.73 -8.83
N LEU A 377 6.89 7.83 -9.65
CA LEU A 377 8.04 6.96 -9.55
C LEU A 377 8.75 7.12 -8.20
N MET A 378 8.92 8.35 -7.74
CA MET A 378 9.48 8.66 -6.42
C MET A 378 8.66 8.01 -5.30
N VAL A 379 7.33 8.13 -5.30
CA VAL A 379 6.47 7.51 -4.28
C VAL A 379 6.60 5.98 -4.32
N ILE A 380 6.57 5.37 -5.51
CA ILE A 380 6.74 3.93 -5.69
C ILE A 380 8.10 3.46 -5.14
N LEU A 381 9.20 4.15 -5.46
CA LEU A 381 10.53 3.82 -4.95
C LEU A 381 10.60 3.95 -3.41
N SER A 382 10.00 5.00 -2.84
CA SER A 382 9.95 5.17 -1.38
C SER A 382 9.15 4.05 -0.68
N MET A 383 8.08 3.56 -1.31
CA MET A 383 7.29 2.43 -0.81
C MET A 383 8.07 1.11 -0.93
N LEU A 384 8.76 0.89 -2.05
CA LEU A 384 9.65 -0.24 -2.24
C LEU A 384 10.79 -0.24 -1.21
N ALA A 385 11.39 0.92 -0.93
CA ALA A 385 12.45 1.07 0.07
C ALA A 385 11.98 0.65 1.47
N ALA A 386 10.84 1.17 1.91
CA ALA A 386 10.22 0.81 3.19
C ALA A 386 9.86 -0.69 3.25
N SER A 387 9.33 -1.24 2.16
CA SER A 387 8.99 -2.67 2.08
C SER A 387 10.22 -3.59 2.08
N SER A 388 11.39 -3.09 1.65
CA SER A 388 12.65 -3.84 1.57
C SER A 388 13.39 -3.90 2.90
N PHE A 389 13.09 -2.95 3.80
CA PHE A 389 13.65 -2.85 5.14
C PHE A 389 13.15 -4.01 6.03
N ASP A 390 14.06 -4.75 6.65
CA ASP A 390 13.72 -5.83 7.57
C ASP A 390 13.63 -5.30 9.02
N PRO A 391 12.42 -5.17 9.61
CA PRO A 391 12.25 -4.57 10.94
C PRO A 391 12.93 -5.37 12.06
N ARG A 392 13.29 -6.64 11.82
CA ARG A 392 14.01 -7.48 12.78
C ARG A 392 15.43 -6.97 13.05
N LEU A 393 16.03 -6.26 12.09
CA LEU A 393 17.38 -5.69 12.23
C LEU A 393 17.45 -4.60 13.33
N ILE A 394 16.34 -3.90 13.59
CA ILE A 394 16.23 -2.95 14.71
C ILE A 394 16.49 -3.67 16.04
N TRP A 395 15.88 -4.84 16.22
CA TRP A 395 15.98 -5.62 17.45
C TRP A 395 17.34 -6.32 17.58
N ASP A 396 17.91 -6.77 16.47
CA ASP A 396 19.24 -7.38 16.46
C ASP A 396 20.32 -6.35 16.86
N SER A 397 20.22 -5.12 16.36
CA SER A 397 21.15 -4.02 16.68
C SER A 397 21.07 -3.61 18.15
N ALA A 398 19.85 -3.45 18.69
CA ALA A 398 19.66 -3.17 20.11
C ALA A 398 20.22 -4.28 21.03
N SER A 399 20.11 -5.55 20.61
CA SER A 399 20.67 -6.68 21.37
C SER A 399 22.20 -6.73 21.37
N LYS A 400 22.85 -6.18 20.34
CA LYS A 400 24.31 -6.05 20.29
C LYS A 400 24.80 -4.95 21.22
N SER A 401 24.10 -3.82 21.27
CA SER A 401 24.43 -2.71 22.17
C SER A 401 24.33 -3.09 23.65
N SER A 402 23.29 -3.84 24.04
CA SER A 402 23.17 -4.30 25.43
C SER A 402 24.31 -5.24 25.83
N LYS A 403 24.76 -6.14 24.94
CA LYS A 403 25.91 -7.01 25.20
C LYS A 403 27.25 -6.25 25.30
N GLY A 404 27.36 -5.11 24.63
CA GLY A 404 28.56 -4.25 24.68
C GLY A 404 28.67 -3.38 25.94
N LYS A 405 27.59 -3.20 26.70
CA LYS A 405 27.58 -2.44 27.98
C LYS A 405 27.81 -3.31 29.22
N VAL A 406 27.79 -4.64 29.08
CA VAL A 406 27.95 -5.62 30.17
C VAL A 406 29.37 -6.25 30.17
N LYS A 407 30.24 -5.81 29.25
CA LYS A 407 31.68 -6.02 29.30
C LYS A 407 32.33 -4.72 29.71
#